data_AF-A0A853T2B3-F1
#
_entry.id   AF-A0A853T2B3-F1
#
_cell.length_a   1.000
_cell.length_b   1.000
_cell.length_c   1.000
_cell.angle_alpha   90.00
_cell.angle_beta   90.00
_cell.angle_gamma   90.00
#
_symmetry.space_group_name_H-M   'P 1'
#
loop_
_entity.id
_entity.type
_entity.pdbx_description
1 polymer ?
#
loop_
_entity_poly.entity_id
_entity_poly.type
_entity_poly.pdbx_seq_one_letter_code
_entity_poly.pdbx_strand_id
1 'polypeptide(L)'
;MKWMLVLVLAGCGTAPPTVQLVEVPVFTPCVKVVPQRPAYEFDKLPSEAMDGEIVLALARDWPRGRKYEEALRGIVSGCLTGESVE
;
A
#
# COMPACT_ATOMS: atom_id res chain seq x y z
N MET A 1 55.37 26.29 29.57
CA MET A 1 55.26 25.88 28.15
C MET A 1 54.79 24.43 27.96
N LYS A 2 55.24 23.44 28.75
CA LYS A 2 54.81 22.02 28.63
C LYS A 2 53.28 21.78 28.71
N TRP A 3 52.59 22.55 29.55
CA TRP A 3 51.14 22.41 29.81
C TRP A 3 50.25 22.89 28.65
N MET A 4 50.72 23.85 27.85
CA MET A 4 49.98 24.32 26.67
C MET A 4 49.84 23.22 25.61
N LEU A 5 50.84 22.35 25.50
CA LEU A 5 50.84 21.25 24.54
C LEU A 5 49.77 20.21 24.90
N VAL A 6 49.53 19.97 26.19
CA VAL A 6 48.52 19.02 26.68
C VAL A 6 47.10 19.53 26.40
N LEU A 7 46.86 20.83 26.57
CA LEU A 7 45.55 21.46 26.30
C LEU A 7 45.16 21.42 24.82
N VAL A 8 46.13 21.56 23.91
CA VAL A 8 45.86 21.51 22.46
C VAL A 8 45.56 20.09 21.96
N LEU A 9 46.16 19.05 22.55
CA LEU A 9 45.88 17.66 22.17
C LEU A 9 44.51 17.15 22.66
N ALA A 10 43.96 17.71 23.73
CA ALA A 10 42.66 17.29 24.27
C ALA A 10 41.47 17.59 23.33
N GLY A 11 41.62 18.55 22.41
CA GLY A 11 40.58 18.89 21.42
C GLY A 11 40.52 17.95 20.21
N CYS A 12 41.60 17.23 19.91
CA CYS A 12 41.72 16.43 18.68
C CYS A 12 41.13 15.01 18.81
N GLY A 13 40.75 14.60 20.03
CA GLY A 13 40.13 13.29 20.32
C GLY A 13 38.62 13.34 20.51
N THR A 14 37.96 14.48 20.21
CA THR A 14 36.49 14.57 20.28
C THR A 14 35.90 13.63 19.23
N ALA A 15 35.20 12.59 19.70
CA ALA A 15 34.50 11.66 18.83
C ALA A 15 33.46 12.44 18.02
N PRO A 16 33.33 12.16 16.70
CA PRO A 16 32.28 12.79 15.90
C PRO A 16 30.92 12.50 16.55
N PRO A 17 30.00 13.47 16.55
CA PRO A 17 28.67 13.27 17.12
C PRO A 17 28.02 12.05 16.49
N THR A 18 27.51 11.16 17.33
CA THR A 18 26.87 9.90 16.91
C THR A 18 25.70 10.22 15.99
N VAL A 19 25.63 9.53 14.84
CA VAL A 19 24.50 9.67 13.92
C VAL A 19 23.23 9.23 14.65
N GLN A 20 22.28 10.15 14.79
CA GLN A 20 20.98 9.84 15.39
C GLN A 20 20.01 9.43 14.29
N LEU A 21 19.48 8.21 14.40
CA LEU A 21 18.43 7.73 13.53
C LEU A 21 17.11 8.27 14.08
N VAL A 22 16.44 9.10 13.28
CA VAL A 22 15.14 9.69 13.63
C VAL A 22 14.08 9.02 12.76
N GLU A 23 13.17 8.29 13.38
CA GLU A 23 12.00 7.76 12.68
C GLU A 23 10.99 8.90 12.47
N VAL A 24 10.85 9.33 11.22
CA VAL A 24 9.87 10.33 10.82
C VAL A 24 8.60 9.60 10.39
N PRO A 25 7.44 9.84 11.03
CA PRO A 25 6.19 9.23 10.60
C PRO A 25 5.81 9.77 9.23
N VAL A 26 5.88 8.92 8.21
CA VAL A 26 5.41 9.23 6.86
C VAL A 26 4.03 8.61 6.70
N PHE A 27 3.09 9.39 6.17
CA PHE A 27 1.79 8.85 5.79
C PHE A 27 1.99 7.72 4.77
N THR A 28 1.50 6.53 5.09
CA THR A 28 1.43 5.43 4.13
C THR A 28 -0.02 5.10 3.84
N PRO A 29 -0.40 4.89 2.57
CA PRO A 29 -1.74 4.46 2.24
C PRO A 29 -2.00 3.12 2.90
N CYS A 30 -3.18 2.97 3.50
CA CYS A 30 -3.55 1.71 4.14
C CYS A 30 -3.71 0.58 3.11
N VAL A 31 -4.35 0.88 1.97
CA VAL A 31 -4.49 -0.10 0.88
C VAL A 31 -3.14 -0.30 0.20
N LYS A 32 -2.53 -1.46 0.43
CA LYS A 32 -1.24 -1.84 -0.16
C LYS A 32 -1.39 -2.49 -1.53
N VAL A 33 -2.40 -3.34 -1.68
CA VAL A 33 -2.67 -4.09 -2.89
C VAL A 33 -4.14 -3.90 -3.28
N VAL A 34 -4.37 -3.56 -4.54
CA VAL A 34 -5.71 -3.52 -5.12
C VAL A 34 -5.88 -4.78 -5.95
N PRO A 35 -6.89 -5.63 -5.66
CA PRO A 35 -7.14 -6.84 -6.44
C PRO A 35 -7.46 -6.45 -7.89
N GLN A 36 -7.02 -7.28 -8.82
CA GLN A 36 -7.29 -7.04 -10.23
C GLN A 36 -8.79 -7.17 -10.51
N ARG A 37 -9.38 -6.13 -11.14
CA ARG A 37 -10.77 -6.20 -11.59
C ARG A 37 -10.91 -7.33 -12.62
N PRO A 38 -11.89 -8.23 -12.48
CA PRO A 38 -12.16 -9.26 -13.48
C PRO A 38 -12.48 -8.63 -14.84
N ALA A 39 -11.99 -9.25 -15.91
CA ALA A 39 -12.40 -8.90 -17.27
C ALA A 39 -13.78 -9.49 -17.55
N TYR A 40 -14.83 -8.73 -17.25
CA TYR A 40 -16.22 -9.14 -17.42
C TYR A 40 -16.57 -9.40 -18.90
N GLU A 41 -17.43 -10.39 -19.15
CA GLU A 41 -18.03 -10.64 -20.47
C GLU A 41 -18.96 -9.50 -20.84
N PHE A 42 -19.70 -8.96 -19.87
CA PHE A 42 -20.59 -7.81 -20.05
C PHE A 42 -19.86 -6.60 -20.65
N ASP A 43 -18.65 -6.29 -20.17
CA ASP A 43 -17.84 -5.15 -20.62
C ASP A 43 -17.38 -5.27 -22.09
N LYS A 44 -17.52 -6.46 -22.69
CA LYS A 44 -17.11 -6.74 -24.07
C LYS A 44 -18.29 -6.78 -25.04
N LEU A 45 -19.52 -6.67 -24.55
CA LEU A 45 -20.69 -6.71 -25.39
C LEU A 45 -20.77 -5.44 -26.26
N PRO A 46 -21.19 -5.57 -27.54
CA PRO A 46 -21.49 -4.41 -28.37
C PRO A 46 -22.71 -3.67 -27.81
N SER A 47 -22.84 -2.39 -28.13
CA SER A 47 -23.97 -1.56 -27.69
C SER A 47 -25.33 -2.07 -28.15
N GLU A 48 -25.34 -2.83 -29.25
CA GLU A 48 -26.49 -3.41 -29.91
C GLU A 48 -26.74 -4.88 -29.53
N ALA A 49 -26.06 -5.39 -28.50
CA ALA A 49 -26.29 -6.75 -28.00
C ALA A 49 -27.75 -6.96 -27.62
N MET A 50 -28.27 -8.16 -27.89
CA MET A 50 -29.66 -8.47 -27.52
C MET A 50 -29.78 -8.63 -26.00
N ASP A 51 -30.95 -8.28 -25.44
CA ASP A 51 -31.23 -8.40 -24.00
C ASP A 51 -30.87 -9.79 -23.43
N GLY A 52 -31.13 -10.86 -24.18
CA GLY A 52 -30.77 -12.22 -23.76
C GLY A 52 -29.26 -12.45 -23.63
N GLU A 53 -28.45 -11.87 -24.50
CA GLU A 53 -26.99 -11.95 -24.46
C GLU A 53 -26.44 -11.15 -23.27
N ILE A 54 -27.02 -9.98 -23.02
CA ILE A 54 -26.71 -9.12 -21.87
C ILE A 54 -26.98 -9.87 -20.55
N VAL A 55 -28.16 -10.48 -20.41
CA VAL A 55 -28.54 -11.23 -19.21
C VAL A 55 -27.62 -12.43 -18.99
N LEU A 56 -27.27 -13.16 -20.05
CA LEU A 56 -26.37 -14.31 -19.96
C LEU A 56 -24.95 -13.91 -19.55
N ALA A 57 -24.41 -12.84 -20.12
CA ALA A 57 -23.10 -12.31 -19.74
C ALA A 57 -23.09 -11.88 -18.26
N LEU A 58 -24.13 -11.15 -17.82
CA LEU A 58 -24.27 -10.74 -16.43
C LEU A 58 -24.35 -11.94 -15.47
N ALA A 59 -25.11 -12.98 -15.84
CA ALA A 59 -25.24 -14.19 -15.02
C ALA A 59 -23.90 -14.92 -14.83
N ARG A 60 -23.05 -14.94 -15.88
CA ARG A 60 -21.69 -15.53 -15.80
C ARG A 60 -20.72 -14.68 -15.00
N ASP A 61 -20.84 -13.36 -15.12
CA ASP A 61 -19.98 -12.42 -14.41
C ASP A 61 -20.35 -12.26 -12.93
N TRP A 62 -21.61 -12.52 -12.58
CA TRP A 62 -22.12 -12.42 -11.21
C TRP A 62 -21.23 -13.08 -10.15
N PRO A 63 -20.89 -14.40 -10.23
CA PRO A 63 -20.04 -15.02 -9.22
C PRO A 63 -18.62 -14.43 -9.18
N ARG A 64 -18.08 -13.96 -10.32
CA ARG A 64 -16.77 -13.30 -10.38
C ARG A 64 -16.82 -11.94 -9.68
N GLY A 65 -17.87 -11.17 -9.92
CA GLY A 65 -18.14 -9.91 -9.24
C GLY A 65 -18.24 -10.06 -7.72
N ARG A 66 -19.00 -11.05 -7.24
CA ARG A 66 -19.15 -11.32 -5.81
C ARG A 66 -17.83 -11.62 -5.10
N LYS A 67 -16.96 -12.43 -5.71
CA LYS A 67 -15.62 -12.71 -5.17
C LYS A 67 -14.73 -11.47 -5.15
N TYR A 68 -14.79 -10.66 -6.19
CA TYR A 68 -14.05 -9.41 -6.26
C TYR A 68 -14.51 -8.41 -5.18
N GLU A 69 -15.82 -8.25 -5.01
CA GLU A 69 -16.40 -7.42 -3.94
C GLU A 69 -16.02 -7.89 -2.54
N GLU A 70 -15.94 -9.20 -2.32
CA GLU A 70 -15.52 -9.78 -1.05
C GLU A 70 -14.05 -9.46 -0.74
N ALA A 71 -13.16 -9.61 -1.72
CA ALA A 71 -11.76 -9.24 -1.58
C ALA A 71 -11.59 -7.74 -1.29
N LEU A 72 -12.30 -6.88 -2.02
CA LEU A 72 -12.32 -5.44 -1.76
C LEU A 72 -12.85 -5.12 -0.37
N ARG A 73 -13.93 -5.79 0.06
CA ARG A 73 -14.50 -5.60 1.39
C ARG A 73 -13.47 -5.95 2.47
N GLY A 74 -12.75 -7.06 2.33
CA GLY A 74 -11.69 -7.46 3.27
C GLY A 74 -10.59 -6.41 3.41
N ILE A 75 -10.14 -5.84 2.30
CA ILE A 75 -9.12 -4.77 2.27
C ILE A 75 -9.63 -3.51 2.97
N VAL A 76 -10.84 -3.05 2.61
CA VAL A 76 -11.44 -1.86 3.21
C VAL A 76 -11.69 -2.07 4.70
N SER A 77 -12.18 -3.24 5.12
CA SER A 77 -12.40 -3.54 6.54
C SER A 77 -11.09 -3.55 7.34
N GLY A 78 -10.01 -4.14 6.80
CA GLY A 78 -8.70 -4.11 7.47
C GLY A 78 -8.20 -2.68 7.68
N CYS A 79 -8.45 -1.81 6.69
CA CYS A 79 -8.14 -0.39 6.83
C CYS A 79 -8.96 0.37 7.86
N LEU A 80 -10.20 -0.05 8.11
CA LEU A 80 -11.04 0.55 9.14
C LEU A 80 -10.73 0.01 10.54
N THR A 81 -10.25 -1.24 10.66
CA THR A 81 -9.87 -1.84 11.96
C THR A 81 -8.44 -1.53 12.39
N GLY A 82 -7.62 -0.96 11.50
CA GLY A 82 -6.22 -0.64 11.79
C GLY A 82 -5.29 -1.85 11.70
N GLU A 83 -5.78 -2.98 11.18
CA GLU A 83 -4.95 -4.13 10.80
C GLU A 83 -4.35 -3.85 9.43
N SER A 84 -3.05 -3.54 9.41
CA SER A 84 -2.29 -3.49 8.17
C SER A 84 -2.36 -4.87 7.50
N VAL A 85 -3.18 -4.99 6.45
CA VAL A 85 -3.21 -6.16 5.57
C VAL A 85 -1.88 -6.19 4.82
N GLU A 86 -0.95 -6.96 5.37
CA GLU A 86 0.40 -7.20 4.82
C GLU A 86 0.36 -8.12 3.60
#